data_AF-A0A6N2RJ32-F1
#
_entry.id   AF-A0A6N2RJ32-F1
#
_cell.length_a   1.000
_cell.length_b   1.000
_cell.length_c   1.000
_cell.angle_alpha   90.00
_cell.angle_beta   90.00
_cell.angle_gamma   90.00
#
_symmetry.space_group_name_H-M   'P 1'
#
loop_
_entity.id
_entity.type
_entity.pdbx_description
1 polymer ?
#
loop_
_entity_poly.entity_id
_entity_poly.type
_entity_poly.pdbx_seq_one_letter_code
_entity_poly.pdbx_strand_id
1 'polypeptide(L)'
;MSDLTKIIIDYYQGKNLSIEEIADELDKAKIEVIENFLDNKLYVKKRNGKIELFDVDKILRSIKNAARDGNIDLNTSDISILKNDLIKMVEKNHKRIIPTAKIKEYVENILEKDGYKKVLESYKSYIKSK
;
A
#
# COMPACT_ATOMS: atom_id res chain seq x y z
N MET A 1 8.41 31.72 5.03
CA MET A 1 9.05 30.46 4.58
C MET A 1 9.54 29.74 5.83
N SER A 2 9.23 28.45 6.00
CA SER A 2 9.70 27.70 7.18
C SER A 2 11.20 27.47 7.13
N ASP A 3 11.86 27.26 8.28
CA ASP A 3 13.30 27.00 8.32
C ASP A 3 13.68 25.72 7.55
N LEU A 4 12.82 24.70 7.61
CA LEU A 4 12.97 23.50 6.77
C LEU A 4 12.93 23.81 5.28
N THR A 5 12.02 24.70 4.85
CA THR A 5 11.92 25.08 3.43
C THR A 5 13.19 25.79 2.95
N LYS A 6 13.82 26.63 3.78
CA LYS A 6 15.09 27.27 3.44
C LYS A 6 16.20 26.22 3.26
N ILE A 7 16.34 25.31 4.23
CA ILE A 7 17.34 24.22 4.17
C ILE A 7 17.19 23.38 2.90
N ILE A 8 15.95 23.05 2.52
CA ILE A 8 15.67 22.28 1.30
C ILE A 8 16.08 23.08 0.06
N ILE A 9 15.72 24.37 -0.03
CA ILE A 9 16.10 25.22 -1.16
C ILE A 9 17.62 25.32 -1.26
N ASP A 10 18.30 25.61 -0.15
CA ASP A 10 19.76 25.75 -0.10
C ASP A 10 20.47 24.45 -0.50
N TYR A 11 19.90 23.27 -0.17
CA TYR A 11 20.44 21.99 -0.62
C TYR A 11 20.39 21.81 -2.14
N TYR A 12 19.31 22.26 -2.80
CA TYR A 12 19.13 22.12 -4.25
C TYR A 12 19.78 23.25 -5.07
N GLN A 13 20.07 24.40 -4.45
CA GLN A 13 20.73 25.51 -5.13
C GLN A 13 22.07 25.08 -5.75
N GLY A 14 22.27 25.42 -7.02
CA GLY A 14 23.49 25.10 -7.76
C GLY A 14 23.61 23.63 -8.20
N LYS A 15 22.67 22.75 -7.84
CA LYS A 15 22.59 21.41 -8.43
C LYS A 15 22.01 21.50 -9.83
N ASN A 16 22.62 20.81 -10.79
CA ASN A 16 22.15 20.75 -12.18
C ASN A 16 21.06 19.68 -12.34
N LEU A 17 19.94 19.88 -11.64
CA LEU A 17 18.77 19.00 -11.67
C LEU A 17 17.58 19.72 -12.29
N SER A 18 16.74 18.98 -13.02
CA SER A 18 15.46 19.48 -13.52
C SER A 18 14.43 19.61 -12.38
N ILE A 19 13.33 20.32 -12.65
CA ILE A 19 12.24 20.47 -11.68
C ILE A 19 11.62 19.11 -11.34
N GLU A 20 11.52 18.22 -12.31
CA GLU A 20 10.99 16.86 -12.17
C GLU A 20 11.90 16.00 -11.28
N GLU A 21 13.22 16.08 -11.48
CA GLU A 21 14.19 15.36 -10.63
C GLU A 21 14.12 15.82 -9.17
N ILE A 22 14.03 17.14 -8.94
CA ILE A 22 13.87 17.70 -7.60
C ILE A 22 12.56 17.21 -6.96
N ALA A 23 11.45 17.21 -7.70
CA ALA A 23 10.16 16.73 -7.20
C ALA A 23 10.23 15.25 -6.79
N ASP A 24 10.82 14.40 -7.63
CA ASP A 24 10.99 12.97 -7.37
C ASP A 24 11.87 12.70 -6.14
N GLU A 25 12.97 13.44 -5.99
CA GLU A 25 13.83 13.33 -4.80
C GLU A 25 13.10 13.78 -3.53
N LEU A 26 12.36 14.88 -3.57
CA LEU A 26 11.58 15.36 -2.43
C LEU A 26 10.51 14.36 -2.00
N ASP A 27 9.83 13.73 -2.96
CA ASP A 27 8.84 12.70 -2.67
C ASP A 27 9.45 11.45 -2.02
N LYS A 28 10.66 11.04 -2.45
CA LYS A 28 11.41 9.96 -1.81
C LYS A 28 11.88 10.35 -0.40
N ALA A 29 12.54 11.50 -0.27
CA ALA A 29 13.07 12.02 0.98
C ALA A 29 11.95 12.16 2.04
N LYS A 30 10.77 12.62 1.63
CA LYS A 30 9.59 12.68 2.50
C LYS A 30 9.25 11.32 3.12
N ILE A 31 9.29 10.25 2.34
CA ILE A 31 9.02 8.88 2.84
C ILE A 31 10.15 8.42 3.75
N GLU A 32 11.40 8.58 3.34
CA GLU A 32 12.57 8.17 4.12
C GLU A 32 12.65 8.87 5.47
N VAL A 33 12.39 10.17 5.51
CA VAL A 33 12.33 10.94 6.77
C VAL A 33 11.30 10.34 7.70
N ILE A 34 10.09 10.06 7.22
CA ILE A 34 9.03 9.44 8.05
C ILE A 34 9.47 8.06 8.54
N GLU A 35 10.07 7.24 7.67
CA GLU A 35 10.53 5.89 8.01
C GLU A 35 11.56 5.87 9.16
N ASN A 36 12.38 6.91 9.30
CA ASN A 36 13.35 7.06 10.39
C ASN A 36 12.71 7.29 11.77
N PHE A 37 11.43 7.65 11.85
CA PHE A 37 10.70 7.82 13.11
C PHE A 37 9.78 6.63 13.45
N LEU A 38 9.74 5.60 12.60
CA LEU A 38 8.91 4.41 12.82
C LEU A 38 9.69 3.30 13.52
N ASP A 39 8.98 2.45 14.25
CA ASP A 39 9.54 1.19 14.73
C ASP A 39 9.76 0.20 13.55
N ASN A 40 10.29 -0.98 13.83
CA ASN A 40 10.56 -1.99 12.80
C ASN A 40 9.30 -2.75 12.31
N LYS A 41 8.11 -2.19 12.48
CA LYS A 41 6.86 -2.78 11.96
C LYS A 41 6.49 -2.23 10.59
N LEU A 42 5.52 -2.88 9.96
CA LEU A 42 4.93 -2.44 8.71
C LEU A 42 3.75 -1.49 8.94
N TYR A 43 3.68 -0.48 8.10
CA TYR A 43 2.68 0.58 8.15
C TYR A 43 2.03 0.80 6.79
N VAL A 44 0.78 1.26 6.82
CA VAL A 44 0.00 1.61 5.64
C VAL A 44 -0.21 3.10 5.57
N LYS A 45 0.23 3.72 4.46
CA LYS A 45 -0.10 5.10 4.13
C LYS A 45 -1.46 5.15 3.44
N LYS A 46 -2.41 5.84 4.06
CA LYS A 46 -3.75 6.12 3.50
C LYS A 46 -3.68 7.26 2.48
N ARG A 47 -4.73 7.38 1.65
CA ARG A 47 -4.84 8.46 0.65
C ARG A 47 -4.78 9.86 1.27
N ASN A 48 -5.36 10.03 2.46
CA ASN A 48 -5.33 11.29 3.21
C ASN A 48 -4.00 11.55 3.94
N GLY A 49 -2.98 10.71 3.74
CA GLY A 49 -1.68 10.83 4.39
C GLY A 49 -1.57 10.20 5.77
N LYS A 50 -2.67 9.72 6.37
CA LYS A 50 -2.62 8.99 7.65
C LYS A 50 -1.75 7.74 7.52
N ILE A 51 -0.91 7.50 8.52
CA ILE A 51 -0.08 6.30 8.65
C ILE A 51 -0.63 5.47 9.81
N GLU A 52 -0.87 4.19 9.58
CA GLU A 52 -1.34 3.25 10.60
C GLU A 52 -0.64 1.90 10.46
N LEU A 53 -0.66 1.08 11.51
CA LEU A 53 -0.08 -0.27 11.45
C LEU A 53 -0.77 -1.11 10.38
N PHE A 54 0.05 -1.88 9.64
CA PHE A 54 -0.43 -2.89 8.71
C PHE A 54 -1.18 -3.99 9.47
N ASP A 55 -2.40 -4.26 9.02
CA ASP A 55 -3.29 -5.26 9.58
C ASP A 55 -3.84 -6.08 8.41
N VAL A 56 -3.26 -7.27 8.22
CA VAL A 56 -3.64 -8.19 7.16
C VAL A 56 -5.10 -8.65 7.30
N ASP A 57 -5.60 -8.77 8.53
CA ASP A 57 -6.95 -9.26 8.78
C ASP A 57 -8.01 -8.23 8.33
N LYS A 58 -7.70 -6.92 8.33
CA LYS A 58 -8.55 -5.90 7.67
C LYS A 58 -8.72 -6.18 6.18
N ILE A 59 -7.65 -6.59 5.52
CA ILE A 59 -7.63 -6.82 4.07
C ILE A 59 -8.40 -8.11 3.76
N LEU A 60 -8.18 -9.17 4.54
CA LEU A 60 -8.92 -10.42 4.41
C LEU A 60 -10.41 -10.23 4.67
N ARG A 61 -10.80 -9.40 5.65
CA ARG A 61 -12.22 -9.02 5.85
C ARG A 61 -12.81 -8.33 4.61
N SER A 62 -12.04 -7.47 3.95
CA SER A 62 -12.47 -6.83 2.70
C SER A 62 -12.70 -7.84 1.58
N ILE A 63 -11.80 -8.81 1.43
CA ILE A 63 -11.94 -9.89 0.43
C ILE A 63 -13.16 -10.77 0.73
N LYS A 64 -13.34 -11.17 2.00
CA LYS A 64 -14.50 -11.96 2.45
C LYS A 64 -15.82 -11.24 2.20
N ASN A 65 -15.89 -9.95 2.51
CA ASN A 65 -17.09 -9.15 2.27
C ASN A 65 -17.40 -9.07 0.77
N ALA A 66 -16.39 -8.82 -0.06
CA ALA A 66 -16.57 -8.84 -1.51
C ALA A 66 -17.02 -10.21 -2.03
N ALA A 67 -16.43 -11.31 -1.55
CA ALA A 67 -16.86 -12.66 -1.94
C ALA A 67 -18.33 -12.90 -1.56
N ARG A 68 -18.73 -12.51 -0.35
CA ARG A 68 -20.11 -12.60 0.13
C ARG A 68 -21.08 -11.77 -0.71
N ASP A 69 -20.73 -10.53 -1.06
CA ASP A 69 -21.55 -9.67 -1.91
C ASP A 69 -21.75 -10.27 -3.31
N GLY A 70 -20.78 -11.07 -3.77
CA GLY A 70 -20.84 -11.83 -5.02
C GLY A 70 -21.49 -13.21 -4.89
N ASN A 71 -22.01 -13.60 -3.72
CA ASN A 71 -22.47 -14.97 -3.40
C ASN A 71 -21.42 -16.06 -3.70
N ILE A 72 -20.16 -15.79 -3.35
CA ILE A 72 -19.03 -16.70 -3.51
C ILE A 72 -18.55 -17.14 -2.12
N ASP A 73 -18.50 -18.45 -1.91
CA ASP A 73 -17.95 -19.02 -0.69
C ASP A 73 -16.43 -19.13 -0.77
N LEU A 74 -15.76 -18.63 0.27
CA LEU A 74 -14.33 -18.84 0.51
C LEU A 74 -14.18 -19.68 1.78
N ASN A 75 -13.52 -20.82 1.67
CA ASN A 75 -13.27 -21.67 2.82
C ASN A 75 -12.05 -21.18 3.62
N THR A 76 -11.80 -21.80 4.77
CA THR A 76 -10.68 -21.45 5.65
C THR A 76 -9.32 -21.59 4.98
N SER A 77 -9.14 -22.59 4.12
CA SER A 77 -7.91 -22.82 3.38
C SER A 77 -7.65 -21.72 2.34
N ASP A 78 -8.68 -21.30 1.60
CA ASP A 78 -8.58 -20.18 0.65
C ASP A 78 -8.08 -18.91 1.35
N ILE A 79 -8.69 -18.59 2.49
CA ILE A 79 -8.32 -17.41 3.27
C ILE A 79 -6.87 -17.50 3.80
N SER A 80 -6.44 -18.69 4.19
CA SER A 80 -5.06 -18.93 4.64
C SER A 80 -4.05 -18.72 3.52
N ILE A 81 -4.34 -19.22 2.31
CA ILE A 81 -3.50 -19.03 1.12
C ILE A 81 -3.37 -17.53 0.81
N LEU A 82 -4.50 -16.83 0.67
CA LEU A 82 -4.53 -15.39 0.40
C LEU A 82 -3.78 -14.57 1.45
N LYS A 83 -3.90 -14.94 2.73
CA LYS A 83 -3.18 -14.29 3.83
C LYS A 83 -1.67 -14.43 3.64
N ASN A 84 -1.20 -15.65 3.41
CA ASN A 84 0.22 -15.94 3.30
C ASN A 84 0.85 -15.28 2.08
N ASP A 85 0.16 -15.29 0.94
CA ASP A 85 0.69 -14.68 -0.29
C ASP A 85 0.70 -13.15 -0.21
N LEU A 86 -0.28 -12.56 0.47
CA LEU A 86 -0.29 -11.11 0.72
C LEU A 86 0.85 -10.69 1.65
N ILE A 87 1.08 -11.42 2.74
CA ILE A 87 2.21 -11.15 3.66
C ILE A 87 3.53 -11.26 2.91
N LYS A 88 3.76 -12.35 2.18
CA LYS A 88 4.98 -12.55 1.38
C LYS A 88 5.19 -11.42 0.36
N MET A 89 4.14 -11.00 -0.33
CA MET A 89 4.25 -9.96 -1.34
C MET A 89 4.54 -8.59 -0.72
N VAL A 90 3.94 -8.29 0.44
CA VAL A 90 4.22 -7.08 1.21
C VAL A 90 5.68 -7.05 1.68
N GLU A 91 6.13 -8.10 2.37
CA GLU A 91 7.49 -8.17 2.94
C GLU A 91 8.58 -8.16 1.87
N LYS A 92 8.31 -8.74 0.69
CA LYS A 92 9.25 -8.74 -0.44
C LYS A 92 9.48 -7.33 -1.03
N ASN A 93 8.45 -6.48 -1.05
CA ASN A 93 8.47 -5.23 -1.81
C ASN A 93 8.56 -3.97 -0.93
N HIS A 94 8.34 -4.09 0.38
CA HIS A 94 8.28 -2.93 1.27
C HIS A 94 9.02 -3.18 2.58
N LYS A 95 9.79 -2.17 3.00
CA LYS A 95 10.55 -2.22 4.25
C LYS A 95 9.72 -1.75 5.46
N ARG A 96 9.05 -0.60 5.35
CA ARG A 96 8.31 -0.01 6.48
C ARG A 96 6.95 0.56 6.07
N ILE A 97 6.85 1.31 4.97
CA ILE A 97 5.60 1.95 4.57
C ILE A 97 5.07 1.43 3.23
N ILE A 98 3.77 1.18 3.18
CA ILE A 98 3.05 0.67 2.00
C ILE A 98 1.86 1.57 1.70
N PRO A 99 1.74 2.13 0.49
CA PRO A 99 0.54 2.84 0.08
C PRO A 99 -0.68 1.89 0.02
N THR A 100 -1.85 2.37 0.45
CA THR A 100 -3.11 1.60 0.35
C THR A 100 -3.40 1.16 -1.09
N ALA A 101 -3.05 1.98 -2.09
CA ALA A 101 -3.22 1.63 -3.50
C ALA A 101 -2.40 0.39 -3.88
N LYS A 102 -1.14 0.28 -3.41
CA LYS A 102 -0.30 -0.90 -3.65
C LYS A 102 -0.84 -2.16 -2.99
N ILE A 103 -1.43 -2.05 -1.81
CA ILE A 103 -2.12 -3.19 -1.18
C ILE A 103 -3.29 -3.67 -2.05
N LYS A 104 -4.07 -2.75 -2.65
CA LYS A 104 -5.17 -3.12 -3.55
C LYS A 104 -4.65 -3.84 -4.80
N GLU A 105 -3.63 -3.30 -5.45
CA GLU A 105 -2.95 -3.95 -6.58
C GLU A 105 -2.45 -5.35 -6.21
N TYR A 106 -1.92 -5.52 -5.00
CA TYR A 106 -1.44 -6.81 -4.52
C TYR A 106 -2.56 -7.83 -4.36
N VAL A 107 -3.68 -7.43 -3.78
CA VAL A 107 -4.85 -8.30 -3.66
C VAL A 107 -5.37 -8.68 -5.05
N GLU A 108 -5.48 -7.72 -5.97
CA GLU A 108 -5.94 -7.99 -7.34
C GLU A 108 -5.04 -9.00 -8.06
N ASN A 109 -3.71 -8.83 -7.96
CA ASN A 109 -2.74 -9.73 -8.56
C ASN A 109 -2.79 -11.14 -7.98
N ILE A 110 -2.95 -11.27 -6.65
CA ILE A 110 -3.07 -12.58 -5.99
C ILE A 110 -4.35 -13.29 -6.44
N LEU A 111 -5.49 -12.60 -6.39
CA LEU A 111 -6.78 -13.18 -6.80
C LEU A 111 -6.78 -13.60 -8.27
N GLU A 112 -6.15 -12.83 -9.16
CA GLU A 112 -5.99 -13.21 -10.58
C GLU A 112 -5.10 -14.45 -10.72
N LYS A 113 -3.90 -14.43 -10.11
CA LYS A 113 -2.88 -15.48 -10.25
C LYS A 113 -3.35 -16.82 -9.69
N ASP A 114 -4.06 -16.80 -8.57
CA ASP A 114 -4.52 -18.00 -7.88
C ASP A 114 -5.87 -18.52 -8.44
N GLY A 115 -6.41 -17.87 -9.47
CA GLY A 115 -7.61 -18.32 -10.18
C GLY A 115 -8.94 -17.90 -9.54
N TYR A 116 -8.93 -17.02 -8.53
CA TYR A 116 -10.11 -16.47 -7.86
C TYR A 116 -10.82 -15.37 -8.69
N LYS A 117 -11.00 -15.58 -10.00
CA LYS A 117 -11.53 -14.58 -10.94
C LYS A 117 -12.88 -13.98 -10.53
N LYS A 118 -13.81 -14.80 -10.05
CA LYS A 118 -15.13 -14.31 -9.59
C LYS A 118 -15.01 -13.42 -8.36
N VAL A 119 -14.11 -13.76 -7.43
CA VAL A 119 -13.84 -12.96 -6.22
C VAL A 119 -13.19 -11.64 -6.61
N LEU A 120 -12.26 -11.66 -7.57
CA LEU A 120 -11.62 -10.46 -8.11
C LEU A 120 -12.63 -9.46 -8.66
N GLU A 121 -13.56 -9.92 -9.49
CA GLU A 121 -14.59 -9.04 -10.08
C GLU A 121 -15.51 -8.44 -9.02
N SER A 122 -15.91 -9.25 -8.02
CA SER A 122 -16.67 -8.75 -6.89
C SER A 122 -15.87 -7.75 -6.05
N TYR A 123 -14.59 -8.02 -5.81
CA TYR A 123 -13.69 -7.16 -5.04
C TYR A 123 -13.46 -5.81 -5.69
N LYS A 124 -13.23 -5.78 -7.01
CA LYS A 124 -13.13 -4.52 -7.78
C LYS A 124 -14.42 -3.69 -7.66
N SER A 125 -15.57 -4.34 -7.68
CA SER A 125 -16.87 -3.67 -7.54
C SER A 125 -17.09 -3.12 -6.12
N TYR A 126 -16.79 -3.92 -5.09
CA TYR A 126 -16.87 -3.53 -3.68
C TYR A 126 -15.94 -2.36 -3.32
N ILE A 127 -14.75 -2.29 -3.91
CA ILE A 127 -13.84 -1.16 -3.67
C ILE A 127 -14.33 0.12 -4.33
N LYS A 128 -14.95 0.03 -5.51
CA LYS A 128 -15.47 1.22 -6.21
C LYS A 128 -16.67 1.85 -5.49
N SER A 129 -17.42 1.06 -4.72
CA SER A 129 -18.57 1.55 -3.95
C SER A 129 -18.20 2.15 -2.58
N LYS A 130 -16.90 2.20 -2.22
CA LYS A 130 -16.39 2.75 -0.96
C LYS A 130 -15.41 3.90 -1.16
#